data_AF-A0AAU5RYH4-F1
#
_entry.id   AF-A0AAU5RYH4-F1
#
_cell.length_a   1.000
_cell.length_b   1.000
_cell.length_c   1.000
_cell.angle_alpha   90.00
_cell.angle_beta   90.00
_cell.angle_gamma   90.00
#
_symmetry.space_group_name_H-M   'P 1'
#
loop_
_entity.id
_entity.type
_entity.pdbx_description
1 polymer ?
#
loop_
_entity_poly.entity_id
_entity_poly.type
_entity_poly.pdbx_seq_one_letter_code
_entity_poly.pdbx_strand_id
1 'polypeptide(L)'
;MIRKSDLQKIVTEALSMQASGEVGYDTPLAMDSFSLVMLQHLLEELHGIELEPEPAILHGFASVREIHLYLAENFPADTEAPTAV
;
A
#
# COMPACT_ATOMS: atom_id res chain seq x y z
N MET A 1 -4.76 3.96 12.84
CA MET A 1 -3.73 2.91 12.88
C MET A 1 -4.07 1.81 11.89
N ILE A 2 -3.35 1.81 10.78
CA ILE A 2 -3.41 0.90 9.65
C ILE A 2 -2.75 -0.42 10.06
N ARG A 3 -3.46 -1.52 9.86
CA ARG A 3 -2.93 -2.88 10.09
C ARG A 3 -2.63 -3.56 8.76
N LYS A 4 -1.91 -4.68 8.83
CA LYS A 4 -1.66 -5.57 7.69
C LYS A 4 -2.93 -5.88 6.88
N SER A 5 -4.03 -6.25 7.54
CA SER A 5 -5.28 -6.59 6.86
C SER A 5 -5.94 -5.41 6.16
N ASP A 6 -5.74 -4.20 6.67
CA ASP A 6 -6.28 -2.99 6.07
C ASP A 6 -5.50 -2.68 4.79
N LEU A 7 -4.17 -2.78 4.84
CA LEU A 7 -3.31 -2.61 3.65
C LEU A 7 -3.59 -3.62 2.55
N GLN A 8 -3.80 -4.89 2.89
CA GLN A 8 -4.15 -5.90 1.89
C GLN A 8 -5.45 -5.54 1.17
N LYS A 9 -6.45 -5.03 1.89
CA LYS A 9 -7.72 -4.57 1.29
C LYS A 9 -7.52 -3.34 0.42
N ILE A 10 -6.81 -2.33 0.92
CA ILE A 10 -6.53 -1.08 0.20
C ILE A 10 -5.78 -1.38 -1.11
N VAL A 11 -4.74 -2.20 -1.04
CA VAL A 11 -3.94 -2.59 -2.21
C VAL A 11 -4.75 -3.45 -3.17
N THR A 12 -5.58 -4.37 -2.67
CA THR A 12 -6.50 -5.15 -3.51
C THR A 12 -7.48 -4.24 -4.25
N GLU A 13 -8.05 -3.26 -3.56
CA GLU A 13 -8.99 -2.30 -4.14
C GLU A 13 -8.31 -1.41 -5.20
N ALA A 14 -7.11 -0.91 -4.89
CA ALA A 14 -6.31 -0.12 -5.83
C ALA A 14 -5.97 -0.90 -7.11
N LEU A 15 -5.80 -2.22 -7.01
CA LEU A 15 -5.50 -3.13 -8.11
C LEU A 15 -6.73 -3.82 -8.70
N SER A 16 -7.95 -3.49 -8.24
CA SER A 16 -9.19 -4.22 -8.59
C SER A 16 -9.50 -4.24 -10.09
N MET A 17 -9.00 -3.25 -10.85
CA MET A 17 -9.10 -3.22 -12.31
C MET A 17 -8.13 -4.18 -13.02
N GLN A 18 -7.12 -4.69 -12.31
CA GLN A 18 -6.04 -5.52 -12.84
C GLN A 18 -6.01 -6.94 -12.26
N ALA A 19 -6.45 -7.13 -11.01
CA ALA A 19 -6.36 -8.39 -10.28
C ALA A 19 -7.75 -8.99 -10.01
N SER A 20 -7.91 -10.28 -10.31
CA SER A 20 -9.09 -11.06 -9.89
C SER A 20 -8.77 -11.81 -8.60
N GLY A 21 -8.96 -11.15 -7.45
CA GLY A 21 -8.81 -11.78 -6.12
C GLY A 21 -8.06 -10.93 -5.10
N GLU A 22 -8.06 -11.39 -3.85
CA GLU A 22 -7.37 -10.73 -2.74
C GLU A 22 -5.84 -10.85 -2.89
N VAL A 23 -5.15 -9.73 -2.74
CA VAL A 23 -3.69 -9.67 -2.81
C VAL A 23 -3.07 -10.18 -1.51
N GLY A 24 -2.22 -11.19 -1.64
CA GLY A 24 -1.41 -11.70 -0.54
C GLY A 24 -0.35 -10.71 -0.09
N TYR A 25 0.01 -10.75 1.19
CA TYR A 25 0.94 -9.78 1.79
C TYR A 25 2.34 -9.74 1.13
N ASP A 26 2.81 -10.90 0.69
CA ASP A 26 4.11 -11.11 0.04
C ASP A 26 3.98 -11.36 -1.47
N THR A 27 2.77 -11.21 -2.02
CA THR A 27 2.52 -11.43 -3.43
C THR A 27 3.21 -10.33 -4.25
N PRO A 28 4.00 -10.68 -5.28
CA PRO A 28 4.57 -9.69 -6.19
C PRO A 28 3.48 -8.84 -6.85
N LEU A 29 3.66 -7.53 -6.82
CA LEU A 29 2.77 -6.54 -7.39
C LEU A 29 3.41 -5.88 -8.60
N ALA A 30 2.58 -5.62 -9.61
CA ALA A 30 2.91 -4.71 -10.70
C ALA A 30 2.05 -3.46 -10.51
N MET A 31 2.64 -2.39 -9.95
CA MET A 31 1.93 -1.14 -9.78
C MET A 31 2.12 -0.27 -11.03
N ASP A 32 1.02 0.00 -11.73
CA ASP A 32 1.02 1.00 -12.79
C ASP A 32 0.71 2.40 -12.25
N SER A 33 0.77 3.41 -13.12
CA SER A 33 0.50 4.80 -12.73
C SER A 33 -0.93 5.01 -12.22
N PHE A 34 -1.91 4.24 -12.72
CA PHE A 34 -3.30 4.36 -12.28
C PHE A 34 -3.49 3.76 -10.88
N SER A 35 -2.97 2.54 -10.66
CA SER A 35 -3.06 1.84 -9.39
C SER A 35 -2.33 2.60 -8.28
N LEU A 36 -1.23 3.29 -8.62
CA LEU A 36 -0.57 4.19 -7.67
C LEU A 36 -1.49 5.35 -7.26
N VAL A 37 -2.11 6.04 -8.22
CA VAL A 37 -3.04 7.16 -7.92
C VAL A 37 -4.21 6.67 -7.09
N MET A 38 -4.75 5.49 -7.38
CA MET A 38 -5.80 4.88 -6.57
C MET A 38 -5.33 4.54 -5.15
N LEU A 39 -4.12 4.02 -4.99
CA LEU A 39 -3.54 3.76 -3.66
C LEU A 39 -3.40 5.06 -2.86
N GLN A 40 -2.91 6.15 -3.48
CA GLN A 40 -2.81 7.47 -2.83
C GLN A 40 -4.19 7.95 -2.38
N HIS A 41 -5.16 7.91 -3.28
CA HIS A 41 -6.53 8.33 -2.99
C HIS A 41 -7.14 7.55 -1.81
N LEU A 42 -6.99 6.23 -1.79
CA LEU A 42 -7.55 5.38 -0.73
C LEU A 42 -6.85 5.60 0.61
N LEU A 43 -5.53 5.83 0.63
CA LEU A 43 -4.79 6.13 1.85
C LEU A 43 -5.18 7.50 2.43
N GLU A 44 -5.38 8.49 1.56
CA GLU A 44 -5.85 9.82 1.97
C GLU A 44 -7.29 9.76 2.47
N GLU A 45 -8.20 9.11 1.73
CA GLU A 45 -9.63 9.04 2.08
C GLU A 45 -9.88 8.25 3.37
N LEU A 46 -9.24 7.09 3.51
CA LEU A 46 -9.52 6.18 4.64
C LEU A 46 -8.69 6.51 5.88
N HIS A 47 -7.52 7.10 5.71
CA HIS A 47 -6.55 7.27 6.79
C HIS A 47 -5.94 8.68 6.90
N GLY A 48 -6.26 9.60 5.99
CA GLY A 48 -5.70 10.95 5.99
C GLY A 48 -4.21 10.99 5.64
N ILE A 49 -3.67 9.92 5.04
CA ILE A 49 -2.26 9.83 4.68
C ILE A 49 -2.09 10.34 3.25
N GLU A 50 -1.39 11.46 3.12
CA GLU A 50 -0.97 11.99 1.82
C GLU A 50 0.38 11.39 1.43
N LEU A 51 0.40 10.61 0.36
CA LEU A 51 1.63 10.06 -0.21
C LEU A 51 2.20 11.03 -1.24
N GLU A 52 3.39 11.56 -0.99
CA GLU A 52 4.10 12.35 -2.00
C GLU A 52 4.55 11.44 -3.16
N PRO A 53 4.24 11.77 -4.43
CA PRO A 53 4.60 10.94 -5.58
C PRO A 53 6.09 11.10 -5.93
N GLU A 54 6.97 10.41 -5.21
CA GLU A 54 8.37 10.30 -5.62
C GLU A 54 8.60 9.10 -6.56
N PRO A 55 9.38 9.26 -7.65
CA PRO A 55 9.72 8.15 -8.56
C PRO A 55 10.40 6.96 -7.88
N ALA A 56 11.05 7.16 -6.73
CA ALA A 56 11.65 6.09 -5.95
C ALA A 56 10.59 5.15 -5.32
N ILE A 57 9.41 5.67 -5.00
CA ILE A 57 8.30 4.91 -4.40
C ILE A 57 7.72 3.91 -5.41
N LEU A 58 7.66 4.30 -6.70
CA LEU A 58 7.20 3.43 -7.79
C LEU A 58 8.00 2.13 -7.90
N HIS A 59 9.30 2.16 -7.59
CA HIS A 59 10.15 0.97 -7.64
C HIS A 59 10.11 0.16 -6.34
N GLY A 60 9.70 0.77 -5.22
CA GLY A 60 9.66 0.13 -3.91
C GLY A 60 8.36 -0.60 -3.61
N PHE A 61 7.27 -0.35 -4.33
CA PHE A 61 5.96 -0.96 -4.07
C PHE A 61 5.75 -2.27 -4.85
N ALA A 62 6.67 -3.22 -4.68
CA ALA A 62 6.58 -4.53 -5.34
C ALA A 62 5.80 -5.58 -4.51
N SER A 63 5.35 -5.24 -3.31
CA SER A 63 4.48 -6.07 -2.46
C SER A 63 3.73 -5.25 -1.42
N VAL A 64 2.66 -5.81 -0.84
CA VAL A 64 1.96 -5.16 0.30
C VAL A 64 2.90 -4.99 1.50
N ARG A 65 3.85 -5.93 1.70
CA ARG A 65 4.86 -5.82 2.75
C ARG A 65 5.72 -4.57 2.60
N GLU A 66 6.21 -4.29 1.40
CA GLU A 66 7.08 -3.12 1.18
C GLU A 66 6.30 -1.82 1.35
N ILE A 67 5.04 -1.78 0.92
CA ILE A 67 4.14 -0.65 1.20
C ILE A 67 3.95 -0.48 2.71
N HIS A 68 3.75 -1.58 3.45
CA HIS A 68 3.59 -1.54 4.90
C HIS A 68 4.85 -1.04 5.62
N LEU A 69 6.04 -1.48 5.17
CA LEU A 69 7.33 -1.00 5.67
C LEU A 69 7.48 0.49 5.44
N TYR A 70 7.23 0.95 4.21
CA TYR A 70 7.29 2.37 3.86
C TYR A 70 6.36 3.22 4.75
N LEU A 71 5.12 2.77 4.95
CA LEU A 71 4.15 3.48 5.77
C LEU A 71 4.52 3.47 7.26
N ALA A 72 5.08 2.37 7.77
CA ALA A 72 5.57 2.31 9.15
C ALA A 72 6.79 3.22 9.38
N GLU A 73 7.65 3.40 8.38
CA GLU A 73 8.82 4.28 8.46
C GLU A 73 8.43 5.77 8.37
N ASN A 74 7.52 6.13 7.48
CA ASN A 74 7.16 7.52 7.20
C ASN A 74 5.94 8.02 8.02
N PHE A 75 5.04 7.11 8.39
CA PHE A 75 3.81 7.41 9.14
C PHE A 75 3.64 6.47 10.36
N PRO A 76 4.62 6.44 11.29
CA PRO A 76 4.62 5.51 12.43
C PRO A 76 3.48 5.73 13.42
N ALA A 77 2.88 6.93 13.46
CA ALA A 77 1.71 7.21 14.30
C ALA A 77 0.43 6.57 13.73
N ASP A 78 0.40 6.38 12.41
CA ASP A 78 -0.77 5.93 11.67
C ASP A 78 -0.66 4.48 11.23
N THR A 79 0.50 3.85 11.34
CA THR A 79 0.77 2.50 10.81
C THR A 79 1.35 1.59 11.89
N GLU A 80 0.83 0.37 11.99
CA GLU A 80 1.42 -0.66 12.86
C GLU A 80 2.77 -1.12 12.31
N ALA A 81 3.75 -1.39 13.18
CA ALA A 81 5.02 -1.94 12.72
C ALA A 81 4.81 -3.33 12.10
N PRO A 82 5.35 -3.61 10.89
CA PRO A 82 5.22 -4.91 10.29
C PRO A 82 5.87 -5.97 11.19
N THR A 83 5.08 -6.96 11.60
CA THR A 83 5.58 -8.05 12.43
C THR A 83 6.50 -8.93 11.57
N ALA A 84 7.73 -9.16 12.03
CA ALA A 84 8.66 -10.08 11.38
C ALA A 84 8.10 -11.50 11.47
N VAL A 85 7.50 -11.97 10.38
CA VAL A 85 7.13 -13.37 10.15
C VAL A 85 7.96 -13.86 8.98
#